data_AF-A0A7V4ST95-F1
#
_entry.id   AF-A0A7V4ST95-F1
#
_cell.length_a   1.000
_cell.length_b   1.000
_cell.length_c   1.000
_cell.angle_alpha   90.00
_cell.angle_beta   90.00
_cell.angle_gamma   90.00
#
_symmetry.space_group_name_H-M   'P 1'
#
loop_
_entity.id
_entity.type
_entity.pdbx_description
1 polymer ?
#
loop_
_entity_poly.entity_id
_entity_poly.type
_entity_poly.pdbx_seq_one_letter_code
_entity_poly.pdbx_strand_id
1 'polypeptide(L)'
;MAMAETRQQQMLSMALNHVSQVKDEYKGGEVARIYGGLCHKFPVMIRTCGLCQAAAFIESKEGKDDRGKAHIFIRKHALEVLKKFNVIGNASNKLSDAVRNLDTANYLLATRLITRAWIYYKRFAESILGVESAQGAEDAGSNQK
;
A
#
# COMPACT_ATOMS: atom_id res chain seq x y z
N MET A 1 6.73 28.28 -13.24
CA MET A 1 7.24 27.90 -11.91
C MET A 1 6.39 26.77 -11.39
N ALA A 2 6.91 25.55 -11.25
CA ALA A 2 6.20 24.52 -10.50
C ALA A 2 6.15 24.97 -9.04
N MET A 3 4.95 25.12 -8.47
CA MET A 3 4.81 25.36 -7.03
C MET A 3 5.50 24.22 -6.28
N ALA A 4 6.38 24.54 -5.33
CA ALA A 4 6.98 23.54 -4.48
C ALA A 4 5.89 22.87 -3.62
N GLU A 5 5.51 21.65 -3.97
CA GLU A 5 4.54 20.87 -3.19
C GLU A 5 5.15 20.42 -1.86
N THR A 6 4.38 20.56 -0.79
CA THR A 6 4.72 19.96 0.50
C THR A 6 4.72 18.43 0.39
N ARG A 7 5.44 17.76 1.30
CA ARG A 7 5.46 16.29 1.38
C ARG A 7 4.04 15.69 1.48
N GLN A 8 3.14 16.36 2.21
CA GLN A 8 1.76 15.91 2.37
C GLN A 8 0.97 16.05 1.06
N GLN A 9 1.15 17.14 0.31
CA GLN A 9 0.56 17.30 -1.03
C GLN A 9 1.07 16.20 -1.97
N GLN A 10 2.37 15.90 -1.95
CA GLN A 10 2.93 14.81 -2.76
C GLN A 10 2.31 13.45 -2.39
N MET A 11 2.19 13.12 -1.10
CA MET A 11 1.57 11.88 -0.64
C MET A 11 0.08 11.80 -1.03
N LEU A 12 -0.65 12.91 -0.91
CA LEU A 12 -2.05 13.02 -1.32
C LEU A 12 -2.19 12.73 -2.83
N SER A 13 -1.40 13.41 -3.66
CA SER A 13 -1.40 13.24 -5.12
C SER A 13 -1.05 11.82 -5.54
N MET A 14 -0.05 11.20 -4.90
CA MET A 14 0.29 9.79 -5.14
C MET A 14 -0.89 8.86 -4.80
N ALA A 15 -1.47 9.00 -3.61
CA ALA A 15 -2.57 8.14 -3.19
C ALA A 15 -3.79 8.30 -4.10
N LEU A 16 -4.12 9.53 -4.50
CA LEU A 16 -5.19 9.81 -5.46
C LEU A 16 -4.94 9.09 -6.79
N ASN A 17 -3.75 9.27 -7.37
CA ASN A 17 -3.41 8.67 -8.66
C ASN A 17 -3.44 7.15 -8.60
N HIS A 18 -2.86 6.55 -7.56
CA HIS A 18 -2.77 5.11 -7.39
C HIS A 18 -4.14 4.47 -7.17
N VAL A 19 -4.98 5.06 -6.32
CA VAL A 19 -6.31 4.52 -6.05
C VAL A 19 -7.22 4.68 -7.27
N SER A 20 -7.15 5.82 -7.97
CA SER A 20 -7.88 6.03 -9.23
C SER A 20 -7.42 5.06 -10.31
N GLN A 21 -6.10 4.81 -10.44
CA GLN A 21 -5.59 3.81 -11.37
C GLN A 21 -6.21 2.43 -11.12
N VAL A 22 -6.25 1.97 -9.87
CA VAL A 22 -6.85 0.66 -9.54
C VAL A 22 -8.35 0.65 -9.86
N LYS A 23 -9.05 1.75 -9.60
CA LYS A 23 -10.46 1.89 -9.98
C LYS A 23 -10.65 1.76 -11.49
N ASP A 24 -9.83 2.44 -12.28
CA ASP A 24 -9.98 2.50 -13.74
C ASP A 24 -9.59 1.16 -14.39
N GLU A 25 -8.50 0.54 -13.92
CA GLU A 25 -8.01 -0.74 -14.45
C GLU A 25 -9.00 -1.89 -14.22
N TYR A 26 -9.67 -1.92 -13.05
CA TYR A 26 -10.61 -2.98 -12.69
C TYR A 26 -12.07 -2.54 -12.69
N LYS A 27 -12.37 -1.32 -13.13
CA LYS A 27 -13.71 -0.70 -13.16
C LYS A 27 -14.47 -0.80 -11.83
N GLY A 28 -13.76 -0.71 -10.70
CA GLY A 28 -14.36 -0.90 -9.37
C GLY A 28 -14.77 -2.34 -9.05
N GLY A 29 -14.29 -3.34 -9.80
CA GLY A 29 -14.54 -4.75 -9.55
C GLY A 29 -13.82 -5.31 -8.32
N GLU A 30 -13.79 -6.63 -8.20
CA GLU A 30 -13.36 -7.33 -6.97
C GLU A 30 -11.92 -7.00 -6.55
N VAL A 31 -10.98 -6.86 -7.49
CA VAL A 31 -9.59 -6.44 -7.21
C VAL A 31 -9.57 -5.08 -6.51
N ALA A 32 -10.37 -4.12 -7.00
CA ALA A 32 -10.44 -2.78 -6.42
C ALA A 32 -11.07 -2.82 -5.01
N ARG A 33 -12.10 -3.64 -4.80
CA ARG A 33 -12.71 -3.86 -3.48
C ARG A 33 -11.69 -4.39 -2.47
N ILE A 34 -10.98 -5.46 -2.83
CA ILE A 34 -9.96 -6.09 -1.98
C ILE A 34 -8.80 -5.12 -1.70
N TYR A 35 -8.32 -4.43 -2.74
CA TYR A 35 -7.28 -3.40 -2.60
C TYR A 35 -7.71 -2.29 -1.62
N GLY A 36 -8.95 -1.80 -1.72
CA GLY A 36 -9.52 -0.84 -0.77
C GLY A 36 -9.50 -1.38 0.67
N GLY A 37 -9.88 -2.65 0.88
CA GLY A 37 -9.77 -3.30 2.18
C GLY A 37 -8.33 -3.39 2.69
N LEU A 38 -7.37 -3.70 1.81
CA LEU A 38 -5.95 -3.73 2.15
C LEU A 38 -5.38 -2.34 2.47
N CYS A 39 -5.90 -1.27 1.86
CA CYS A 39 -5.54 0.10 2.22
C CYS A 39 -5.89 0.43 3.69
N HIS A 40 -6.93 -0.18 4.25
CA HIS A 40 -7.25 -0.04 5.67
C HIS A 40 -6.36 -0.91 6.56
N LYS A 41 -6.08 -2.15 6.13
CA LYS A 41 -5.36 -3.15 6.93
C LYS A 41 -3.84 -2.96 6.96
N PHE A 42 -3.23 -2.57 5.85
CA PHE A 42 -1.77 -2.45 5.74
C PHE A 42 -1.10 -1.57 6.81
N PRO A 43 -1.59 -0.36 7.13
CA PRO A 43 -1.00 0.46 8.19
C PRO A 43 -1.23 -0.14 9.58
N VAL A 44 -2.30 -0.93 9.76
CA VAL A 44 -2.52 -1.70 11.01
C VAL A 44 -1.46 -2.81 11.11
N MET A 45 -1.26 -3.59 10.05
CA MET A 45 -0.22 -4.63 10.02
C MET A 45 1.17 -4.06 10.34
N ILE A 46 1.55 -2.94 9.72
CA ILE A 46 2.84 -2.29 10.00
C ILE A 46 2.98 -1.91 11.48
N ARG A 47 1.92 -1.40 12.11
CA ARG A 47 1.96 -1.06 13.55
C ARG A 47 2.03 -2.29 14.44
N THR A 48 1.41 -3.40 14.04
CA THR A 48 1.37 -4.64 14.83
C THR A 48 2.67 -5.44 14.73
N CYS A 49 3.20 -5.63 13.51
CA CYS A 49 4.31 -6.56 13.26
C CYS A 49 5.55 -5.90 12.62
N GLY A 50 5.51 -4.60 12.37
CA GLY A 50 6.59 -3.85 11.72
C GLY A 50 6.56 -3.94 10.19
N LEU A 51 7.32 -3.05 9.54
CA LEU A 51 7.30 -2.91 8.08
C LEU A 51 7.89 -4.14 7.36
N CYS A 52 8.96 -4.75 7.89
CA CYS A 52 9.56 -5.95 7.29
C CYS A 52 8.56 -7.10 7.17
N GLN A 53 7.86 -7.42 8.28
CA GLN A 53 6.92 -8.54 8.30
C GLN A 53 5.65 -8.24 7.49
N ALA A 54 5.14 -7.01 7.57
CA ALA A 54 4.02 -6.58 6.73
C ALA A 54 4.36 -6.68 5.24
N ALA A 55 5.56 -6.28 4.82
CA ALA A 55 6.02 -6.39 3.43
C ALA A 55 6.11 -7.86 2.98
N ALA A 56 6.72 -8.73 3.78
CA ALA A 56 6.82 -10.15 3.48
C ALA A 56 5.43 -10.82 3.38
N PHE A 57 4.50 -10.45 4.25
CA PHE A 57 3.12 -10.95 4.20
C PHE A 57 2.43 -10.55 2.90
N ILE A 58 2.51 -9.27 2.50
CA ILE A 58 1.92 -8.79 1.25
C ILE A 58 2.44 -9.60 0.06
N GLU A 59 3.76 -9.76 -0.02
CA GLU A 59 4.41 -10.50 -1.11
C GLU A 59 4.04 -11.99 -1.12
N SER A 60 3.87 -12.62 0.05
CA SER A 60 3.47 -14.03 0.15
C SER A 60 2.05 -14.31 -0.36
N LYS A 61 1.23 -13.27 -0.50
CA LYS A 61 -0.17 -13.34 -0.96
C LYS A 61 -0.34 -12.87 -2.40
N GLU A 62 0.73 -12.54 -3.11
CA GLU A 62 0.68 -12.20 -4.53
C GLU A 62 0.31 -13.42 -5.39
N GLY A 63 -0.40 -13.17 -6.50
CA GLY A 63 -0.99 -14.21 -7.31
C GLY A 63 -1.73 -13.68 -8.53
N LYS A 64 -2.25 -14.61 -9.36
CA LYS A 64 -3.02 -14.28 -10.57
C LYS A 64 -4.52 -14.11 -10.32
N ASP A 65 -5.00 -14.53 -9.16
CA ASP A 65 -6.37 -14.30 -8.71
C ASP A 65 -6.56 -12.84 -8.28
N ASP A 66 -7.81 -12.44 -8.06
CA ASP A 66 -8.12 -11.03 -7.80
C ASP A 66 -7.53 -10.54 -6.47
N ARG A 67 -7.46 -11.43 -5.48
CA ARG A 67 -6.78 -11.16 -4.21
C ARG A 67 -5.28 -10.99 -4.41
N GLY A 68 -4.65 -11.86 -5.19
CA GLY A 68 -3.23 -11.76 -5.52
C GLY A 68 -2.87 -10.46 -6.24
N LYS A 69 -3.69 -10.04 -7.21
CA LYS A 69 -3.53 -8.74 -7.91
C LYS A 69 -3.62 -7.56 -6.95
N ALA A 70 -4.57 -7.58 -6.01
CA ALA A 70 -4.70 -6.51 -5.02
C ALA A 70 -3.44 -6.38 -4.13
N HIS A 71 -2.81 -7.50 -3.74
CA HIS A 71 -1.55 -7.49 -3.00
C HIS A 71 -0.38 -6.93 -3.84
N ILE A 72 -0.34 -7.24 -5.14
CA ILE A 72 0.64 -6.67 -6.07
C ILE A 72 0.55 -5.12 -6.09
N PHE A 73 -0.67 -4.56 -6.10
CA PHE A 73 -0.84 -3.10 -6.04
C PHE A 73 -0.34 -2.50 -4.72
N ILE A 74 -0.62 -3.14 -3.58
CA ILE A 74 -0.10 -2.68 -2.28
C ILE A 74 1.44 -2.63 -2.31
N ARG A 75 2.10 -3.71 -2.76
CA ARG A 75 3.56 -3.73 -2.90
C ARG A 75 4.05 -2.61 -3.81
N LYS A 76 3.47 -2.51 -5.02
CA LYS A 76 3.88 -1.53 -6.04
C LYS A 76 3.80 -0.11 -5.51
N HIS A 77 2.66 0.27 -4.94
CA HIS A 77 2.43 1.62 -4.43
C HIS A 77 3.32 1.93 -3.21
N ALA A 78 3.58 0.95 -2.34
CA ALA A 78 4.51 1.12 -1.22
C ALA A 78 5.95 1.36 -1.71
N LEU A 79 6.41 0.61 -2.72
CA LEU A 79 7.72 0.82 -3.35
C LEU A 79 7.80 2.22 -3.98
N GLU A 80 6.78 2.65 -4.70
CA GLU A 80 6.74 3.97 -5.33
C GLU A 80 6.80 5.10 -4.31
N VAL A 81 6.12 4.98 -3.16
CA VAL A 81 6.26 5.93 -2.05
C VAL A 81 7.71 6.01 -1.55
N LEU A 82 8.36 4.86 -1.32
CA LEU A 82 9.74 4.85 -0.83
C LEU A 82 10.74 5.40 -1.87
N LYS A 83 10.51 5.12 -3.16
CA LYS A 83 11.31 5.67 -4.26
C LYS A 83 11.13 7.19 -4.37
N LYS A 84 9.89 7.69 -4.29
CA LYS A 84 9.57 9.13 -4.36
C LYS A 84 10.32 9.94 -3.31
N PHE A 85 10.51 9.38 -2.11
CA PHE A 85 11.18 10.04 -1.00
C PHE A 85 12.65 9.61 -0.82
N ASN A 86 13.25 9.01 -1.86
CA ASN A 86 14.66 8.63 -1.91
C ASN A 86 15.13 7.74 -0.74
N VAL A 87 14.24 6.90 -0.22
CA VAL A 87 14.60 5.92 0.83
C VAL A 87 15.20 4.66 0.22
N ILE A 88 14.74 4.28 -0.97
CA ILE A 88 15.22 3.13 -1.73
C ILE A 88 15.55 3.53 -3.17
N GLY A 89 16.47 2.81 -3.79
CA GLY A 89 16.81 2.99 -5.20
C GLY A 89 15.74 2.47 -6.17
N ASN A 90 15.89 2.83 -7.45
CA ASN A 90 14.93 2.47 -8.50
C ASN A 90 14.94 0.97 -8.86
N ALA A 91 16.04 0.27 -8.60
CA ALA A 91 16.25 -1.13 -8.99
C ALA A 91 15.45 -2.14 -8.16
N SER A 92 14.91 -1.76 -6.99
CA SER A 92 14.19 -2.72 -6.16
C SER A 92 12.75 -2.94 -6.63
N ASN A 93 12.42 -4.21 -6.87
CA ASN A 93 11.09 -4.68 -7.24
C ASN A 93 10.41 -5.46 -6.11
N LYS A 94 11.12 -5.83 -5.04
CA LYS A 94 10.56 -6.50 -3.87
C LYS A 94 10.63 -5.55 -2.68
N LEU A 95 9.49 -5.25 -2.08
CA LEU A 95 9.39 -4.40 -0.90
C LEU A 95 10.08 -5.05 0.30
N SER A 96 9.93 -6.36 0.49
CA SER A 96 10.55 -7.05 1.62
C SER A 96 12.09 -6.95 1.56
N ASP A 97 12.68 -7.23 0.41
CA ASP A 97 14.12 -7.11 0.18
C ASP A 97 14.58 -5.64 0.28
N ALA A 98 13.80 -4.69 -0.26
CA ALA A 98 14.12 -3.27 -0.17
C ALA A 98 14.22 -2.81 1.29
N VAL A 99 13.24 -3.18 2.11
CA VAL A 99 13.14 -2.72 3.50
C VAL A 99 14.14 -3.45 4.39
N ARG A 100 14.35 -4.75 4.18
CA ARG A 100 15.27 -5.56 5.00
C ARG A 100 16.73 -5.09 4.91
N ASN A 101 17.12 -4.52 3.77
CA ASN A 101 18.49 -4.08 3.53
C ASN A 101 18.74 -2.61 3.92
N LEU A 102 17.77 -1.92 4.53
CA LEU A 102 17.96 -0.56 5.03
C LEU A 102 18.74 -0.56 6.34
N ASP A 103 19.55 0.48 6.53
CA ASP A 103 20.03 0.82 7.86
C ASP A 103 18.87 1.23 8.79
N THR A 104 19.13 1.24 10.09
CA THR A 104 18.12 1.53 11.11
C THR A 104 17.44 2.89 10.91
N ALA A 105 18.16 3.94 10.52
CA ALA A 105 17.59 5.27 10.35
C ALA A 105 16.62 5.31 9.16
N ASN A 106 17.04 4.72 8.04
CA ASN A 106 16.24 4.61 6.83
C ASN A 106 15.05 3.67 7.01
N TYR A 107 15.18 2.59 7.79
CA TYR A 107 14.06 1.72 8.15
C TYR A 107 12.99 2.46 8.96
N LEU A 108 13.39 3.26 9.97
CA LEU A 108 12.47 4.08 10.74
C LEU A 108 11.79 5.15 9.88
N LEU A 109 12.55 5.77 8.96
CA LEU A 109 12.01 6.72 7.99
C LEU A 109 11.00 6.07 7.05
N ALA A 110 11.33 4.91 6.46
CA ALA A 110 10.45 4.12 5.59
C ALA A 110 9.13 3.82 6.28
N THR A 111 9.20 3.32 7.52
CA THR A 111 8.03 2.99 8.34
C THR A 111 7.14 4.21 8.55
N ARG A 112 7.71 5.38 8.88
CA ARG A 112 6.95 6.63 9.07
C ARG A 112 6.35 7.16 7.77
N LEU A 113 7.07 7.07 6.66
CA LEU A 113 6.59 7.55 5.36
C LEU A 113 5.43 6.72 4.85
N ILE A 114 5.54 5.38 4.90
CA ILE A 114 4.46 4.49 4.47
C ILE A 114 3.23 4.70 5.34
N THR A 115 3.36 4.69 6.66
CA THR A 115 2.20 4.86 7.55
C THR A 115 1.54 6.23 7.40
N ARG A 116 2.30 7.30 7.14
CA ARG A 116 1.74 8.63 6.83
C ARG A 116 1.05 8.68 5.48
N ALA A 117 1.68 8.13 4.43
CA ALA A 117 1.08 8.09 3.10
C ALA A 117 -0.25 7.31 3.12
N TRP A 118 -0.29 6.18 3.83
CA TRP A 118 -1.48 5.32 3.90
C TRP A 118 -2.71 5.95 4.56
N ILE A 119 -2.57 7.08 5.25
CA ILE A 119 -3.71 7.90 5.71
C ILE A 119 -4.53 8.41 4.51
N TYR A 120 -3.88 8.75 3.40
CA TYR A 120 -4.57 9.18 2.19
C TYR A 120 -5.10 8.00 1.39
N TYR A 121 -4.37 6.88 1.33
CA TYR A 121 -4.84 5.67 0.67
C TYR A 121 -6.14 5.15 1.27
N LYS A 122 -6.26 5.13 2.61
CA LYS A 122 -7.52 4.71 3.26
C LYS A 122 -8.68 5.66 2.93
N ARG A 123 -8.43 6.98 2.90
CA ARG A 123 -9.46 7.99 2.60
C ARG A 123 -9.95 7.88 1.17
N PHE A 124 -9.04 7.66 0.22
CA PHE A 124 -9.41 7.49 -1.17
C PHE A 124 -9.99 6.10 -1.46
N ALA A 125 -9.59 5.05 -0.73
CA ALA A 125 -10.29 3.77 -0.78
C ALA A 125 -11.77 3.94 -0.40
N GLU A 126 -12.06 4.74 0.62
CA GLU A 126 -13.44 5.09 0.98
C GLU A 126 -14.11 5.95 -0.10
N SER A 127 -13.52 7.10 -0.47
CA SER A 127 -14.21 8.08 -1.32
C SER A 127 -14.25 7.72 -2.81
N ILE A 128 -13.30 6.95 -3.33
CA ILE A 128 -13.17 6.63 -4.76
C ILE A 128 -13.69 5.21 -5.05
N LEU A 129 -13.36 4.25 -4.18
CA LEU A 129 -13.74 2.85 -4.33
C LEU A 129 -15.00 2.47 -3.54
N GLY A 130 -15.46 3.33 -2.62
CA GLY A 130 -16.63 3.03 -1.78
C GLY A 130 -16.36 1.97 -0.71
N VAL A 131 -15.09 1.70 -0.37
CA VAL A 131 -14.71 0.63 0.56
C VAL A 131 -14.45 1.19 1.95
N GLU A 132 -15.38 0.92 2.86
CA GLU A 132 -15.25 1.27 4.27
C GLU A 132 -14.43 0.23 5.06
N SER A 133 -13.84 0.68 6.16
CA SER A 133 -12.98 -0.15 7.02
C SER A 133 -13.67 -1.42 7.57
N ALA A 134 -14.99 -1.43 7.72
CA ALA A 134 -15.76 -2.60 8.14
C ALA A 134 -16.04 -3.62 7.01
N GLN A 135 -16.15 -3.17 5.76
CA GLN A 135 -16.46 -4.04 4.61
C GLN A 135 -15.24 -4.84 4.12
N GLY A 136 -14.02 -4.37 4.41
CA GLY A 136 -12.80 -5.10 4.12
C GLY A 136 -12.52 -6.28 5.07
N ALA A 137 -13.39 -6.54 6.07
CA ALA A 137 -13.16 -7.49 7.15
C ALA A 137 -13.46 -8.96 6.83
N GLU A 138 -13.66 -9.35 5.56
CA GLU A 138 -13.75 -10.76 5.13
C GLU A 138 -12.37 -11.46 5.16
N ASP A 139 -11.67 -11.39 6.28
CA ASP A 139 -10.38 -12.07 6.46
C ASP A 139 -10.18 -12.58 7.90
N ALA A 140 -11.24 -13.14 8.47
CA ALA A 140 -11.16 -14.03 9.61
C ALA A 140 -11.91 -15.33 9.28
N GLY A 141 -11.20 -16.25 8.61
CA GLY A 141 -11.59 -17.67 8.57
C GLY A 141 -12.26 -18.14 7.27
N SER A 142 -11.47 -18.37 6.23
CA SER A 142 -11.74 -19.47 5.28
C SER A 142 -10.62 -20.49 5.42
N ASN A 143 -10.63 -21.20 6.56
CA ASN A 143 -9.93 -22.48 6.64
C ASN A 143 -10.78 -23.50 5.88
N GLN A 144 -10.41 -23.77 4.63
CA GLN A 144 -10.97 -24.87 3.87
C GLN A 144 -9.82 -25.60 3.18
N LYS A 145 -9.18 -26.50 3.95
CA LYS A 145 -8.89 -27.89 3.58
C LYS A 145 -8.35 -28.64 4.79
#